data_AF-A0A7J6TEU7-F1
#
_entry.id   AF-A0A7J6TEU7-F1
#
_cell.length_a   1.000
_cell.length_b   1.000
_cell.length_c   1.000
_cell.angle_alpha   90.00
_cell.angle_beta   90.00
_cell.angle_gamma   90.00
#
_symmetry.space_group_name_H-M   'P 1'
#
loop_
_entity.id
_entity.type
_entity.pdbx_description
1 polymer ?
#
loop_
_entity_poly.entity_id
_entity_poly.type
_entity_poly.pdbx_seq_one_letter_code
_entity_poly.pdbx_strand_id
1 'polypeptide(L)'
;MPLLLAYALCGTCVFWPSSNFASLSDALMAMFSLLNGDIIHDMFMDMTSISWFWGQVYCYTFLCLFIYVVLNIFLAIVDEAFCTAKRFEELHLRHSARESTTGSSASLVSSEDAGHHQLGDDELRMQCEPSA
;
A
#
# COMPACT_ATOMS: atom_id res chain seq x y z
N MET A 1 -4.87 -5.62 -8.34
CA MET A 1 -5.14 -6.74 -9.29
C MET A 1 -6.61 -6.91 -9.65
N PRO A 2 -7.59 -7.04 -8.73
CA PRO A 2 -8.99 -7.25 -9.11
C PRO A 2 -9.58 -6.09 -9.95
N LEU A 3 -9.18 -4.85 -9.64
CA LEU A 3 -9.61 -3.66 -10.40
C LEU A 3 -9.19 -3.71 -11.87
N LEU A 4 -7.97 -4.14 -12.17
CA LEU A 4 -7.47 -4.24 -13.55
C LEU A 4 -8.29 -5.24 -14.35
N LEU A 5 -8.57 -6.41 -13.77
CA LEU A 5 -9.30 -7.49 -14.44
C LEU A 5 -10.76 -7.08 -14.71
N ALA A 6 -11.41 -6.46 -13.72
CA ALA A 6 -12.78 -5.95 -13.86
C ALA A 6 -12.86 -4.87 -14.95
N TYR A 7 -11.89 -3.96 -15.00
CA TYR A 7 -11.86 -2.89 -15.98
C TYR A 7 -11.53 -3.41 -17.38
N ALA A 8 -10.58 -4.34 -17.51
CA ALA A 8 -10.28 -4.99 -18.78
C ALA A 8 -11.48 -5.77 -19.33
N LEU A 9 -12.20 -6.53 -18.49
CA LEU A 9 -13.44 -7.21 -18.88
C LEU A 9 -14.51 -6.21 -19.34
N CYS A 10 -14.72 -5.13 -18.59
CA CYS A 10 -15.64 -4.06 -18.95
C CYS A 10 -15.27 -3.44 -20.32
N GLY A 11 -13.99 -3.12 -20.51
CA GLY A 11 -13.46 -2.58 -21.76
C GLY A 11 -13.65 -3.53 -22.94
N THR A 12 -13.34 -4.82 -22.77
CA THR A 12 -13.56 -5.84 -23.80
C THR A 12 -15.04 -5.97 -24.15
N CYS A 13 -15.97 -5.87 -23.19
CA CYS A 13 -17.40 -5.93 -23.48
C CYS A 13 -17.92 -4.67 -24.22
N VAL A 14 -17.43 -3.48 -23.87
CA VAL A 14 -17.93 -2.21 -24.41
C VAL A 14 -17.24 -1.84 -25.74
N PHE A 15 -15.94 -2.10 -25.85
CA PHE A 15 -15.08 -1.68 -26.95
C PHE A 15 -14.50 -2.86 -27.74
N TRP A 16 -15.19 -4.00 -27.76
CA TRP A 16 -14.78 -5.20 -28.50
C TRP A 16 -14.36 -4.99 -29.98
N PRO A 17 -14.85 -3.98 -30.74
CA PRO A 17 -14.41 -3.76 -32.12
C PRO A 17 -13.00 -3.17 -32.25
N SER A 18 -12.42 -2.68 -31.15
CA SER A 18 -11.06 -2.13 -31.12
C SER A 18 -10.02 -3.26 -31.16
N SER A 19 -8.88 -3.01 -31.82
CA SER A 19 -7.76 -3.96 -31.83
C SER A 19 -7.14 -4.18 -30.44
N ASN A 20 -7.19 -3.16 -29.58
CA ASN A 20 -6.67 -3.19 -28.22
C ASN A 20 -7.60 -3.93 -27.24
N PHE A 21 -8.87 -4.14 -27.61
CA PHE A 21 -9.89 -4.77 -26.76
C PHE A 21 -10.58 -5.97 -27.42
N ALA A 22 -10.00 -6.51 -28.49
CA ALA A 22 -10.53 -7.65 -29.24
C ALA A 22 -10.61 -8.93 -28.39
N SER A 23 -9.65 -9.12 -27.48
CA SER A 23 -9.67 -10.19 -26.49
C SER A 23 -9.36 -9.65 -25.09
N LEU A 24 -9.69 -10.42 -24.05
CA LEU A 24 -9.36 -10.06 -22.68
C LEU A 24 -7.84 -9.95 -22.46
N SER A 25 -7.04 -10.77 -23.16
CA SER A 25 -5.58 -10.73 -23.06
C SER A 25 -5.04 -9.44 -23.65
N ASP A 26 -5.57 -9.02 -24.80
CA ASP A 26 -5.16 -7.77 -25.46
C ASP A 26 -5.55 -6.56 -24.59
N ALA A 27 -6.77 -6.57 -24.03
CA ALA A 27 -7.23 -5.53 -23.12
C ALA A 27 -6.33 -5.42 -21.89
N LEU A 28 -5.91 -6.55 -21.31
CA LEU A 28 -4.99 -6.55 -20.17
C LEU A 28 -3.61 -6.02 -20.54
N MET A 29 -3.07 -6.41 -21.70
CA MET A 29 -1.79 -5.91 -22.19
C MET A 29 -1.85 -4.40 -22.45
N ALA A 30 -2.88 -3.93 -23.14
CA ALA A 30 -3.09 -2.52 -23.45
C ALA A 30 -3.29 -1.69 -22.18
N MET A 31 -4.10 -2.15 -21.22
CA MET A 31 -4.29 -1.48 -19.94
C MET A 31 -2.98 -1.45 -19.13
N PHE A 32 -2.17 -2.51 -19.14
CA PHE A 32 -0.86 -2.52 -18.48
C PHE A 32 0.12 -1.52 -19.10
N SER A 33 0.23 -1.49 -20.43
CA SER A 33 1.03 -0.49 -21.14
C SER A 33 0.52 0.93 -20.86
N LEU A 34 -0.79 1.13 -20.79
CA LEU A 34 -1.39 2.42 -20.47
C LEU A 34 -1.04 2.91 -19.06
N LEU A 35 -1.03 2.01 -18.07
CA LEU A 35 -0.63 2.33 -16.69
C LEU A 35 0.81 2.78 -16.58
N ASN A 36 1.69 2.19 -17.39
CA ASN A 36 3.09 2.59 -17.49
C ASN A 36 3.26 3.84 -18.38
N GLY A 37 2.19 4.33 -19.01
CA GLY A 37 2.18 5.53 -19.83
C GLY A 37 2.67 5.36 -21.27
N ASP A 38 2.76 4.13 -21.76
CA ASP A 38 3.34 3.79 -23.07
C ASP A 38 2.42 4.16 -24.24
N ILE A 39 1.15 3.74 -24.19
CA ILE A 39 0.21 3.86 -25.32
C ILE A 39 -0.95 4.86 -25.08
N ILE A 40 -0.73 5.91 -24.26
CA ILE A 40 -1.81 6.81 -23.83
C ILE A 40 -2.53 7.45 -25.03
N HIS A 41 -1.78 8.01 -25.98
CA HIS A 41 -2.37 8.71 -27.12
C HIS A 41 -3.12 7.76 -28.06
N ASP A 42 -2.52 6.61 -28.36
CA ASP A 42 -3.08 5.61 -29.26
C ASP A 42 -4.37 5.01 -28.69
N MET A 43 -4.42 4.70 -27.39
CA MET A 43 -5.65 4.19 -26.78
C MET A 43 -6.76 5.25 -26.75
N PHE A 44 -6.42 6.51 -26.48
CA PHE A 44 -7.41 7.60 -26.54
C PHE A 44 -8.00 7.75 -27.95
N MET A 45 -7.17 7.71 -28.99
CA MET A 45 -7.63 7.79 -30.38
C MET A 45 -8.52 6.61 -30.76
N ASP A 46 -8.10 5.39 -30.41
CA ASP A 46 -8.84 4.17 -30.72
C ASP A 46 -10.22 4.15 -30.01
N MET A 47 -10.26 4.45 -28.72
CA MET A 47 -11.53 4.49 -27.95
C MET A 47 -12.47 5.60 -28.41
N THR A 48 -11.91 6.78 -28.73
CA THR A 48 -12.67 7.93 -29.22
C THR A 48 -13.26 7.67 -30.61
N SER A 49 -12.59 6.84 -31.43
CA SER A 49 -13.07 6.46 -32.76
C SER A 49 -14.35 5.61 -32.72
N ILE A 50 -14.48 4.74 -31.71
CA ILE A 50 -15.69 3.93 -31.48
C ILE A 50 -16.80 4.82 -30.91
N SER A 51 -16.46 5.61 -29.89
CA SER A 51 -17.41 6.48 -29.22
C SER A 51 -16.71 7.66 -28.58
N TRP A 52 -16.94 8.85 -29.12
CA TRP A 52 -16.27 10.07 -28.68
C TRP A 52 -16.43 10.33 -27.18
N PHE A 53 -17.67 10.21 -26.66
CA PHE A 53 -17.96 10.49 -25.25
C PHE A 53 -17.55 9.32 -24.34
N TRP A 54 -17.98 8.10 -24.68
CA TRP A 54 -17.74 6.94 -23.81
C TRP A 54 -16.26 6.54 -23.77
N GLY A 55 -15.54 6.68 -24.88
CA GLY A 55 -14.10 6.40 -24.95
C GLY A 55 -13.27 7.36 -24.09
N GLN A 56 -13.55 8.67 -24.16
CA GLN A 56 -12.86 9.65 -23.33
C GLN A 56 -13.12 9.43 -21.84
N VAL A 57 -14.39 9.25 -21.46
CA VAL A 57 -14.76 8.99 -20.07
C VAL A 57 -14.04 7.73 -19.58
N TYR A 58 -14.10 6.63 -20.33
CA TYR A 58 -13.46 5.37 -19.98
C TYR A 58 -11.94 5.50 -19.76
N CYS A 59 -11.23 6.18 -20.66
CA CYS A 59 -9.78 6.38 -20.52
C CYS A 59 -9.44 7.29 -19.33
N TYR A 60 -10.15 8.41 -19.14
CA TYR A 60 -9.89 9.30 -18.00
C TYR A 60 -10.21 8.64 -16.66
N THR A 61 -11.35 7.95 -16.54
CA THR A 61 -11.70 7.26 -15.30
C THR A 61 -10.74 6.12 -15.01
N PHE A 62 -10.22 5.42 -16.04
CA PHE A 62 -9.18 4.41 -15.84
C PHE A 62 -7.91 5.01 -15.26
N LEU A 63 -7.36 6.04 -15.90
CA LEU A 63 -6.13 6.69 -15.45
C LEU A 63 -6.29 7.25 -14.04
N CYS A 64 -7.37 8.00 -13.78
CA CYS A 64 -7.61 8.57 -12.47
C CYS A 64 -7.81 7.48 -11.41
N LEU A 65 -8.64 6.48 -11.66
CA LEU A 65 -8.93 5.45 -10.65
C LEU A 65 -7.68 4.62 -10.35
N PHE A 66 -6.88 4.27 -11.35
CA PHE A 66 -5.67 3.50 -11.11
C PHE A 66 -4.58 4.34 -10.43
N ILE A 67 -4.38 5.60 -10.86
CA ILE A 67 -3.44 6.53 -10.22
C ILE A 67 -3.87 6.78 -8.77
N TYR A 68 -5.13 7.13 -8.51
CA TYR A 68 -5.56 7.49 -7.15
C TYR A 68 -5.80 6.30 -6.23
N VAL A 69 -6.31 5.16 -6.71
CA VAL A 69 -6.58 4.03 -5.81
C VAL A 69 -5.35 3.14 -5.68
N VAL A 70 -4.72 2.76 -6.80
CA VAL A 70 -3.61 1.80 -6.76
C VAL A 70 -2.32 2.47 -6.28
N LEU A 71 -1.99 3.69 -6.72
CA LEU A 71 -0.78 4.35 -6.21
C LEU A 71 -0.99 4.79 -4.76
N ASN A 72 -2.15 5.31 -4.34
CA ASN A 72 -2.31 5.69 -2.94
C ASN A 72 -2.23 4.47 -2.00
N ILE A 73 -2.81 3.33 -2.37
CA ILE A 73 -2.67 2.09 -1.57
C ILE A 73 -1.21 1.62 -1.58
N PHE A 74 -0.54 1.66 -2.75
CA PHE A 74 0.88 1.28 -2.83
C PHE A 74 1.77 2.20 -1.98
N LEU A 75 1.55 3.52 -2.05
CA LEU A 75 2.27 4.51 -1.26
C LEU A 75 2.02 4.31 0.23
N ALA A 76 0.79 4.03 0.65
CA ALA A 76 0.48 3.74 2.05
C ALA A 76 1.23 2.50 2.56
N ILE A 77 1.28 1.43 1.76
CA ILE A 77 2.00 0.20 2.12
C ILE A 77 3.51 0.46 2.22
N VAL A 78 4.08 1.19 1.26
CA VAL A 78 5.51 1.54 1.26
C VAL A 78 5.85 2.44 2.46
N ASP A 79 5.00 3.40 2.77
CA ASP A 79 5.17 4.31 3.91
C ASP A 79 5.11 3.55 5.25
N GLU A 80 4.16 2.63 5.40
CA GLU A 80 4.06 1.76 6.59
C GLU A 80 5.28 0.85 6.75
N ALA A 81 5.77 0.27 5.66
CA ALA A 81 6.98 -0.55 5.66
C ALA A 81 8.22 0.29 6.04
N PHE A 82 8.32 1.51 5.52
CA PHE A 82 9.42 2.43 5.82
C PHE A 82 9.41 2.85 7.29
N CYS A 83 8.25 3.21 7.83
CA CYS A 83 8.09 3.54 9.25
C CYS A 83 8.46 2.35 10.16
N THR A 84 8.05 1.14 9.78
CA THR A 84 8.35 -0.08 10.54
C THR A 84 9.86 -0.37 10.55
N ALA A 85 10.53 -0.25 9.41
CA ALA A 85 11.97 -0.45 9.29
C ALA A 85 12.76 0.53 10.18
N LYS A 86 12.39 1.82 10.14
CA LYS A 86 13.03 2.85 10.97
C LYS A 86 12.82 2.60 12.46
N ARG A 87 11.61 2.18 12.87
CA ARG A 87 11.31 1.86 14.27
C ARG A 87 12.12 0.67 14.78
N PHE A 88 12.38 -0.33 13.93
CA PHE A 88 13.22 -1.47 14.28
C PHE A 88 14.69 -1.05 14.51
N GLU A 89 15.21 -0.16 13.67
CA GLU A 89 16.56 0.41 13.82
C GLU A 89 16.71 1.21 15.13
N GLU A 90 15.74 2.07 15.45
CA GLU A 90 15.74 2.84 16.70
C GLU A 90 15.67 1.94 17.96
N LEU A 91 14.93 0.83 17.90
CA LEU A 91 14.86 -0.14 19.00
C LEU A 91 16.21 -0.85 19.20
N HIS A 92 16.90 -1.22 18.12
CA HIS A 92 18.22 -1.85 18.20
C HIS A 92 19.25 -0.91 18.83
N LEU A 93 19.28 0.37 18.43
CA LEU A 93 20.16 1.35 19.07
C LEU A 93 19.81 1.59 20.54
N ARG A 94 18.52 1.62 20.89
CA ARG A 94 18.11 1.74 22.30
C ARG A 94 18.51 0.54 23.14
N HIS A 95 18.50 -0.67 22.59
CA HIS A 95 19.01 -1.86 23.27
C HIS A 95 20.53 -1.77 23.50
N SER A 96 21.32 -1.34 22.51
CA SER A 96 22.76 -1.12 22.67
C SER A 96 23.09 0.00 23.67
N ALA A 97 22.28 1.07 23.72
CA ALA A 97 22.41 2.15 24.70
C ALA A 97 22.02 1.72 26.13
N ARG A 98 21.01 0.85 26.26
CA ARG A 98 20.63 0.28 27.56
C ARG A 98 21.71 -0.66 28.08
N GLU A 99 22.24 -1.58 27.27
CA GLU A 99 23.30 -2.49 27.70
C GLU A 99 24.59 -1.77 28.15
N SER A 100 24.95 -0.68 27.48
CA SER A 100 26.09 0.16 27.90
C SER A 100 25.85 0.93 29.20
N THR A 101 24.59 1.26 29.52
CA THR A 101 24.22 1.90 30.80
C THR A 101 24.12 0.87 31.93
N THR A 102 23.57 -0.32 31.68
CA THR A 102 23.49 -1.38 32.71
C THR A 102 24.86 -1.96 33.08
N GLY A 103 25.84 -1.96 32.15
CA GLY A 103 27.23 -2.30 32.48
C GLY A 103 27.92 -1.30 33.42
N SER A 104 27.44 -0.04 33.46
CA SER A 104 27.94 0.97 34.40
C SER A 104 27.11 1.08 35.69
N SER A 105 25.86 0.60 35.68
CA SER A 105 24.97 0.58 36.85
C SER A 105 24.93 -0.77 37.60
N ALA A 106 25.43 -1.86 37.00
CA ALA A 106 25.55 -3.16 37.70
C ALA A 106 26.55 -3.12 38.87
N SER A 107 27.47 -2.15 38.89
CA SER A 107 28.32 -1.88 40.07
C SER A 107 27.60 -1.13 41.19
N LEU A 108 26.39 -0.58 40.95
CA LEU A 108 25.61 0.17 41.94
C LEU A 108 24.27 -0.50 42.30
N VAL A 109 23.66 -1.28 41.39
CA VAL A 109 22.34 -1.91 41.61
C VAL A 109 22.43 -3.26 42.32
N SER A 110 23.62 -3.82 42.53
CA SER A 110 23.76 -5.08 43.28
C SER A 110 23.46 -4.94 44.79
N SER A 111 23.10 -3.76 45.30
CA SER A 111 22.73 -3.55 46.70
C SER A 111 21.24 -3.24 46.94
N GLU A 112 20.40 -2.97 45.92
CA GLU A 112 19.03 -2.44 46.16
C GLU A 112 17.84 -3.27 45.61
N ASP A 113 17.99 -4.14 44.61
CA ASP A 113 16.82 -4.80 43.97
C ASP A 113 16.53 -6.23 44.46
N ALA A 114 16.39 -6.40 45.77
CA ALA A 114 15.81 -7.60 46.38
C ALA A 114 14.35 -7.40 46.87
N GLY A 115 13.72 -6.26 46.52
CA GLY A 115 12.56 -5.76 47.25
C GLY A 115 11.20 -5.64 46.54
N HIS A 116 11.10 -5.65 45.21
CA HIS A 116 9.86 -5.19 44.55
C HIS A 116 9.29 -6.09 43.44
N HIS A 117 9.29 -7.41 43.67
CA HIS A 117 8.67 -8.41 42.78
C HIS A 117 7.14 -8.57 42.94
N GLN A 118 6.36 -7.52 43.25
CA GLN A 118 4.93 -7.76 43.54
C GLN A 118 4.01 -6.54 43.43
N LEU A 119 3.89 -5.93 42.25
CA LEU A 119 2.80 -4.99 41.90
C LEU A 119 2.92 -4.75 40.38
N GLY A 120 2.50 -5.69 39.53
CA GLY A 120 1.14 -6.19 39.41
C GLY A 120 0.45 -5.35 38.32
N ASP A 121 0.62 -5.66 37.03
CA ASP A 121 -0.17 -6.65 36.26
C ASP A 121 -1.69 -6.42 36.24
N ASP A 122 -2.24 -5.58 37.13
CA ASP A 122 -3.67 -5.26 37.20
C ASP A 122 -4.07 -4.04 36.34
N GLU A 123 -3.15 -3.12 36.02
CA GLU A 123 -3.47 -1.96 35.17
C GLU A 123 -3.60 -2.34 33.68
N LEU A 124 -2.95 -3.43 33.26
CA LEU A 124 -2.95 -3.89 31.86
C LEU A 124 -4.29 -4.52 31.41
N ARG A 125 -5.23 -4.72 32.34
CA ARG A 125 -6.52 -5.39 32.06
C ARG A 125 -7.67 -4.45 31.66
N MET A 126 -7.50 -3.12 31.74
CA MET A 126 -8.61 -2.18 31.55
C MET A 126 -8.61 -1.40 30.23
N GLN A 127 -7.60 -1.55 29.36
CA GLN A 127 -7.51 -0.75 28.12
C GLN A 127 -7.98 -1.47 26.85
N CYS A 128 -8.54 -2.68 26.96
CA CYS A 128 -9.06 -3.45 25.83
C CYS A 128 -10.60 -3.40 25.79
N GLU A 129 -11.17 -2.25 25.43
CA GLU A 129 -12.53 -2.14 24.88
C GLU A 129 -12.49 -1.17 23.68
N PRO A 130 -13.15 -1.49 22.56
CA PRO A 130 -13.08 -0.70 21.34
C PRO A 130 -14.04 0.50 21.43
N SER A 131 -13.61 1.68 21.01
CA SER A 131 -14.54 2.74 20.63
C SER A 131 -14.89 2.56 19.15
N ALA A 132 -16.20 2.45 18.92
CA ALA A 132 -16.88 2.43 17.62
C ALA A 132 -16.48 3.57 16.69
#